data_AF-A0A7Y2CCB3-F1
#
_entry.id   AF-A0A7Y2CCB3-F1
#
_cell.length_a   1.000
_cell.length_b   1.000
_cell.length_c   1.000
_cell.angle_alpha   90.00
_cell.angle_beta   90.00
_cell.angle_gamma   90.00
#
_symmetry.space_group_name_H-M   'P 1'
#
loop_
_entity.id
_entity.type
_entity.pdbx_description
1 polymer ?
#
loop_
_entity_poly.entity_id
_entity_poly.type
_entity_poly.pdbx_seq_one_letter_code
_entity_poly.pdbx_strand_id
1 'polypeptide(L)'
;GLDDAGKTNVAAAPLTQEEIFGRNDLKDFQKEKKKTSKVNNTLASKVIEIAENKRGKYVVILENGQIWRQLSADTDKLRVPKDASGIGVTIKRKALGAHVLSLETGKRSIRVERIK
;
A
#
# COMPACT_ATOMS: atom_id res chain seq x y z
N GLY A 1 -66.77 40.12 9.93
CA GLY A 1 -66.40 39.89 8.53
C GLY A 1 -64.90 39.97 8.42
N LEU A 2 -64.34 39.27 7.43
CA LEU A 2 -62.91 39.20 7.09
C LEU A 2 -62.12 38.25 8.04
N ASP A 3 -61.81 37.02 7.57
CA ASP A 3 -60.49 36.56 7.04
C ASP A 3 -59.46 36.36 8.19
N ASP A 4 -58.48 35.47 8.22
CA ASP A 4 -57.68 34.83 7.20
C ASP A 4 -56.96 33.62 7.83
N ALA A 5 -56.43 32.74 6.99
CA ALA A 5 -55.79 31.47 7.29
C ALA A 5 -54.47 31.57 8.10
N GLY A 6 -53.94 30.42 8.52
CA GLY A 6 -52.49 30.23 8.46
C GLY A 6 -51.79 29.58 9.64
N LYS A 7 -51.72 28.23 9.60
CA LYS A 7 -50.49 27.43 9.72
C LYS A 7 -49.35 28.01 10.59
N THR A 8 -49.07 27.34 11.70
CA THR A 8 -47.68 27.21 12.20
C THR A 8 -47.25 25.76 12.06
N ASN A 9 -46.79 25.42 10.85
CA ASN A 9 -45.92 24.27 10.67
C ASN A 9 -44.57 24.63 11.27
N VAL A 10 -44.13 23.84 12.25
CA VAL A 10 -42.83 23.91 12.89
C VAL A 10 -41.73 23.78 11.84
N ALA A 11 -41.19 24.92 11.39
CA ALA A 11 -39.92 24.96 10.71
C ALA A 11 -38.83 24.80 11.78
N ALA A 12 -38.36 23.57 11.98
CA ALA A 12 -37.06 23.35 12.60
C ALA A 12 -36.02 24.04 11.70
N ALA A 13 -35.36 25.06 12.23
CA ALA A 13 -34.30 25.78 11.53
C ALA A 13 -33.20 24.79 11.09
N PRO A 14 -32.67 24.92 9.86
CA PRO A 14 -31.49 24.15 9.46
C PRO A 14 -30.30 24.64 10.28
N LEU A 15 -29.64 23.73 10.98
CA LEU A 15 -28.40 23.99 11.73
C LEU A 15 -27.40 24.69 10.81
N THR A 16 -26.91 25.85 11.24
CA THR A 16 -25.99 26.71 10.49
C THR A 16 -24.65 26.00 10.27
N GLN A 17 -24.06 26.20 9.08
CA GLN A 17 -22.84 25.52 8.62
C GLN A 17 -21.61 25.72 9.55
N GLU A 18 -21.65 26.73 10.40
CA GLU A 18 -20.62 27.03 11.40
C GLU A 18 -20.65 26.06 12.60
N GLU A 19 -21.80 25.45 12.91
CA GLU A 19 -21.93 24.45 13.99
C GLU A 19 -21.48 23.05 13.55
N ILE A 20 -21.43 22.78 12.24
CA ILE A 20 -20.95 21.52 11.67
C ILE A 20 -19.41 21.49 11.67
N PHE A 21 -18.76 22.64 11.52
CA PHE A 21 -17.30 22.73 11.38
C PHE A 21 -16.53 22.44 12.68
N GLY A 22 -17.19 22.50 13.84
CA GLY A 22 -16.59 22.30 15.17
C GLY A 22 -16.84 20.94 15.83
N ARG A 23 -17.62 20.04 15.21
CA ARG A 23 -17.99 18.77 15.83
C ARG A 23 -16.92 17.70 15.62
N ASN A 24 -15.86 17.79 16.42
CA ASN A 24 -15.03 16.68 16.92
C ASN A 24 -14.90 15.40 16.05
N ASP A 25 -14.36 15.50 14.83
CA ASP A 25 -13.87 14.34 14.05
C ASP A 25 -12.33 14.22 14.03
N LEU A 26 -11.62 15.00 14.85
CA LEU A 26 -10.14 15.00 14.87
C LEU A 26 -9.51 13.78 15.57
N LYS A 27 -10.30 12.82 16.06
CA LYS A 27 -9.79 11.57 16.67
C LYS A 27 -9.79 10.39 15.70
N ASP A 28 -10.72 10.31 14.75
CA ASP A 28 -10.75 9.23 13.76
C ASP A 28 -9.81 9.48 12.57
N PHE A 29 -9.58 10.74 12.19
CA PHE A 29 -8.59 11.07 11.15
C PHE A 29 -7.14 10.79 11.54
N GLN A 30 -6.83 10.62 12.83
CA GLN A 30 -5.47 10.28 13.27
C GLN A 30 -5.15 8.79 13.22
N LYS A 31 -6.15 7.91 13.07
CA LYS A 31 -5.89 6.48 12.88
C LYS A 31 -5.66 6.13 11.42
N GLU A 32 -6.25 6.88 10.49
CA GLU A 32 -6.06 6.67 9.05
C GLU A 32 -4.88 7.45 8.44
N LYS A 33 -4.48 8.60 9.02
CA LYS A 33 -3.36 9.41 8.50
C LYS A 33 -1.99 9.16 9.16
N LYS A 34 -1.83 8.10 9.96
CA LYS A 34 -0.49 7.62 10.41
C LYS A 34 0.25 6.75 9.39
N LYS A 35 -0.13 6.81 8.10
CA LYS A 35 0.59 6.16 6.98
C LYS A 35 1.38 7.12 6.08
N THR A 36 1.33 8.42 6.33
CA THR A 36 2.05 9.42 5.53
C THR A 36 3.11 10.10 6.40
N SER A 37 4.35 10.17 5.92
CA SER A 37 5.55 10.73 6.59
C SER A 37 6.38 9.79 7.48
N LYS A 38 6.32 8.47 7.30
CA LYS A 38 7.45 7.60 7.67
C LYS A 38 8.11 7.22 6.37
N VAL A 39 9.37 7.59 6.13
CA VAL A 39 10.15 7.14 4.95
C VAL A 39 9.87 5.65 4.79
N ASN A 40 8.99 5.30 3.85
CA ASN A 40 8.45 3.95 3.76
C ASN A 40 9.54 3.10 3.11
N ASN A 41 10.40 2.59 3.97
CA ASN A 41 11.52 1.71 3.65
C ASN A 41 11.05 0.32 3.17
N THR A 42 9.75 0.18 2.89
CA THR A 42 9.06 -1.04 2.52
C THR A 42 8.12 -0.74 1.36
N LEU A 43 8.22 -1.53 0.30
CA LEU A 43 7.32 -1.57 -0.85
C LEU A 43 6.58 -2.91 -0.83
N ALA A 44 5.27 -2.88 -1.04
CA ALA A 44 4.44 -4.06 -1.18
C ALA A 44 3.72 -4.00 -2.54
N SER A 45 3.74 -5.09 -3.28
CA SER A 45 3.09 -5.22 -4.60
C SER A 45 2.82 -6.69 -4.90
N LYS A 46 2.14 -7.01 -5.99
CA LYS A 46 2.02 -8.37 -6.51
C LYS A 46 3.02 -8.64 -7.63
N VAL A 47 3.38 -9.91 -7.74
CA VAL A 47 4.22 -10.44 -8.82
C VAL A 47 3.36 -10.66 -10.06
N ILE A 48 3.87 -10.24 -11.22
CA ILE A 48 3.39 -10.71 -12.53
C ILE A 48 4.16 -11.96 -12.93
N GLU A 49 5.49 -11.91 -12.80
CA GLU A 49 6.37 -12.97 -13.29
C GLU A 49 7.64 -13.07 -12.45
N ILE A 50 8.14 -14.30 -12.30
CA ILE A 50 9.48 -14.58 -11.77
C ILE A 50 10.22 -15.45 -12.78
N ALA A 51 11.32 -14.94 -13.31
CA ALA A 51 12.21 -15.66 -14.22
C ALA A 51 13.54 -15.96 -13.54
N GLU A 52 14.13 -17.12 -13.84
CA GLU A 52 15.49 -17.48 -13.41
C GLU A 52 16.43 -17.41 -14.63
N ASN A 53 17.56 -16.71 -14.50
CA ASN A 53 18.54 -16.65 -15.57
C ASN A 53 19.48 -17.88 -15.55
N LYS A 54 20.30 -18.03 -16.60
CA LYS A 54 21.29 -19.13 -16.71
C LYS A 54 22.31 -19.20 -15.56
N ARG A 55 22.43 -18.14 -14.76
CA ARG A 55 23.31 -18.05 -13.58
C ARG A 55 22.57 -18.36 -12.27
N GLY A 56 21.33 -18.82 -12.34
CA GLY A 56 20.48 -19.13 -11.20
C GLY A 56 20.03 -17.91 -10.40
N LYS A 57 19.95 -16.73 -11.02
CA LYS A 57 19.49 -15.49 -10.38
C LYS A 57 18.08 -15.14 -10.80
N TYR A 58 17.28 -14.71 -9.83
CA TYR A 58 15.89 -14.33 -10.05
C TYR A 58 15.74 -12.91 -10.60
N VAL A 59 14.82 -12.75 -11.54
CA VAL A 59 14.27 -11.48 -12.01
C VAL A 59 12.77 -11.50 -11.70
N VAL A 60 12.30 -10.49 -11.00
CA VAL A 60 10.92 -10.39 -10.52
C VAL A 60 10.27 -9.15 -11.15
N ILE A 61 9.17 -9.36 -11.86
CA ILE A 61 8.37 -8.32 -12.48
C ILE A 61 7.13 -8.10 -11.62
N LEU A 62 6.88 -6.85 -11.24
CA LEU A 62 5.78 -6.47 -10.36
C LEU A 62 4.63 -5.84 -11.14
N GLU A 63 3.42 -5.91 -10.60
CA GLU A 63 2.20 -5.35 -11.22
C GLU A 63 2.28 -3.85 -11.48
N ASN A 64 3.09 -3.13 -10.69
CA ASN A 64 3.33 -1.71 -10.84
C ASN A 64 4.38 -1.37 -11.91
N GLY A 65 4.81 -2.36 -12.70
CA GLY A 65 5.80 -2.21 -13.78
C GLY A 65 7.26 -2.17 -13.33
N GLN A 66 7.52 -2.28 -12.02
CA GLN A 66 8.89 -2.32 -11.50
C GLN A 66 9.53 -3.68 -11.76
N ILE A 67 10.83 -3.66 -12.04
CA ILE A 67 11.62 -4.87 -12.27
C ILE A 67 12.78 -4.91 -11.28
N TRP A 68 12.85 -6.02 -10.54
CA TRP A 68 13.85 -6.26 -9.52
C TRP A 68 14.67 -7.50 -9.86
N ARG A 69 15.98 -7.45 -9.64
CA ARG A 69 16.89 -8.56 -9.90
C ARG A 69 17.67 -8.93 -8.66
N GLN A 70 17.84 -10.22 -8.44
CA GLN A 70 18.72 -10.73 -7.41
C GLN A 70 20.17 -10.31 -7.63
N LEU A 71 20.84 -9.82 -6.60
CA LEU A 71 22.24 -9.43 -6.67
C LEU A 71 23.13 -10.62 -7.04
N SER A 72 24.19 -10.37 -7.82
CA SER A 72 25.13 -11.43 -8.22
C SER A 72 25.81 -12.09 -7.01
N ALA A 73 26.11 -11.31 -5.97
CA ALA A 73 26.73 -11.77 -4.73
C ALA A 73 25.76 -12.47 -3.75
N ASP A 74 24.46 -12.49 -4.06
CA ASP A 74 23.45 -13.14 -3.24
C ASP A 74 23.30 -14.61 -3.64
N THR A 75 23.55 -15.53 -2.72
CA THR A 75 23.52 -16.98 -2.97
C THR A 75 22.22 -17.64 -2.52
N ASP A 76 21.33 -16.88 -1.88
CA ASP A 76 20.05 -17.38 -1.40
C ASP A 76 19.12 -17.78 -2.55
N LYS A 77 18.21 -18.72 -2.28
CA LYS A 77 17.18 -19.13 -3.24
C LYS A 77 15.79 -18.84 -2.70
N LEU A 78 14.93 -18.32 -3.57
CA LEU A 78 13.50 -18.25 -3.32
C LEU A 78 12.86 -19.61 -3.59
N ARG A 79 11.88 -19.98 -2.75
CA ARG A 79 10.96 -21.06 -3.09
C ARG A 79 9.87 -20.45 -3.98
N VAL A 80 10.07 -20.54 -5.29
CA VAL A 80 9.11 -20.04 -6.27
C VAL A 80 8.09 -21.15 -6.58
N PRO A 81 6.79 -20.94 -6.33
CA PRO A 81 5.76 -21.88 -6.75
C PRO A 81 5.65 -21.94 -8.28
N LYS A 82 5.06 -23.00 -8.82
CA LYS A 82 4.92 -23.22 -10.26
C LYS A 82 4.18 -22.07 -10.96
N ASP A 83 3.18 -21.52 -10.29
CA ASP A 83 2.52 -20.27 -10.66
C ASP A 83 2.82 -19.23 -9.57
N ALA A 84 3.58 -18.20 -9.94
CA ALA A 84 3.96 -17.11 -9.06
C ALA A 84 3.15 -15.83 -9.31
N SER A 85 2.24 -15.83 -10.29
CA SER A 85 1.45 -14.66 -10.65
C SER A 85 0.44 -14.34 -9.53
N GLY A 86 0.27 -13.05 -9.24
CA GLY A 86 -0.62 -12.55 -8.20
C GLY A 86 -0.09 -12.71 -6.77
N ILE A 87 1.06 -13.37 -6.56
CA ILE A 87 1.66 -13.54 -5.23
C ILE A 87 2.10 -12.18 -4.68
N GLY A 88 1.75 -11.93 -3.42
CA GLY A 88 2.24 -10.77 -2.68
C GLY A 88 3.75 -10.81 -2.51
N VAL A 89 4.41 -9.70 -2.81
CA VAL A 89 5.83 -9.48 -2.55
C VAL A 89 6.01 -8.28 -1.63
N THR A 90 7.00 -8.39 -0.75
CA THR A 90 7.45 -7.28 0.09
C THR A 90 8.93 -7.03 -0.15
N ILE A 91 9.27 -5.80 -0.52
CA ILE A 91 10.64 -5.34 -0.69
C ILE A 91 10.97 -4.37 0.43
N LYS A 92 11.95 -4.71 1.25
CA LYS A 92 12.42 -3.88 2.37
C LYS A 92 13.83 -3.40 2.08
N ARG A 93 14.06 -2.10 2.22
CA ARG A 93 15.42 -1.57 2.24
C ARG A 93 16.04 -1.86 3.63
N LYS A 94 17.31 -2.21 3.64
CA LYS A 94 18.10 -2.55 4.83
C LYS A 94 19.13 -1.45 5.09
N ALA A 95 19.89 -1.60 6.17
CA ALA A 95 21.07 -0.76 6.41
C ALA A 95 22.00 -0.80 5.17
N LEU A 96 22.72 0.30 4.92
CA LEU A 96 23.63 0.46 3.78
C LEU A 96 22.96 0.43 2.40
N GLY A 97 21.64 0.64 2.30
CA GLY A 97 20.95 0.82 1.02
C GLY A 97 20.65 -0.46 0.24
N ALA A 98 20.97 -1.63 0.79
CA ALA A 98 20.57 -2.91 0.20
C ALA A 98 19.05 -3.07 0.22
N HIS A 99 18.47 -3.73 -0.80
CA HIS A 99 17.06 -4.10 -0.81
C HIS A 99 16.92 -5.61 -0.67
N VAL A 100 15.91 -6.05 0.05
CA VAL A 100 15.63 -7.46 0.31
C VAL A 100 14.19 -7.74 -0.08
N LEU A 101 13.99 -8.75 -0.92
CA LEU A 101 12.69 -9.17 -1.44
C LEU A 101 12.25 -10.47 -0.76
N SER A 102 11.01 -10.49 -0.28
CA SER A 102 10.34 -11.66 0.30
C SER A 102 9.02 -11.92 -0.43
N LEU A 103 8.74 -13.18 -0.78
CA LEU A 103 7.43 -13.61 -1.27
C LEU A 103 6.54 -13.97 -0.09
N GLU A 104 5.24 -13.70 -0.19
CA GLU A 104 4.26 -14.05 0.85
C GLU A 104 4.19 -15.56 1.12
N THR A 105 4.37 -16.37 0.07
CA THR A 105 4.36 -17.84 0.14
C THR A 105 5.65 -18.44 0.72
N GLY A 106 6.68 -17.62 0.95
CA GLY A 106 8.03 -18.08 1.29
C GLY A 106 8.58 -17.48 2.59
N LYS A 107 9.34 -18.28 3.33
CA LYS A 107 10.07 -17.80 4.53
C LYS A 107 11.42 -17.16 4.18
N ARG A 108 11.92 -17.37 2.96
CA ARG A 108 13.23 -16.86 2.52
C ARG A 108 13.09 -15.53 1.81
N SER A 109 14.19 -14.78 1.85
CA SER A 109 14.33 -13.52 1.16
C SER A 109 15.64 -13.49 0.39
N ILE A 110 15.68 -12.72 -0.69
CA ILE A 110 16.88 -12.53 -1.51
C ILE A 110 17.26 -11.06 -1.54
N ARG A 111 18.55 -10.75 -1.67
CA ARG A 111 18.99 -9.37 -1.90
C ARG A 111 18.76 -9.00 -3.36
N VAL A 112 18.17 -7.84 -3.59
CA VAL A 112 17.78 -7.38 -4.91
C VAL A 112 18.25 -5.95 -5.19
N GLU A 113 18.31 -5.62 -6.46
CA GLU A 113 18.46 -4.27 -7.00
C GLU A 113 17.31 -3.98 -7.97
N ARG A 114 16.88 -2.72 -8.04
CA ARG A 114 15.89 -2.29 -9.02
C ARG A 114 16.58 -2.02 -10.34
N ILE A 115 16.02 -2.55 -11.43
CA ILE A 115 16.50 -2.30 -12.79
C ILE A 115 15.61 -1.30 -13.52
N LYS A 116 14.30 -1.30 -13.24
CA LYS A 116 13.31 -0.42 -13.86
C LYS A 116 12.22 -0.02 -12.87
#